data_AF-A0A7X7UHF1-F1
#
_entry.id   AF-A0A7X7UHF1-F1
#
_cell.length_a   1.000
_cell.length_b   1.000
_cell.length_c   1.000
_cell.angle_alpha   90.00
_cell.angle_beta   90.00
_cell.angle_gamma   90.00
#
_symmetry.space_group_name_H-M   'P 1'
#
loop_
_entity.id
_entity.type
_entity.pdbx_description
1 polymer ?
#
loop_
_entity_poly.entity_id
_entity_poly.type
_entity_poly.pdbx_seq_one_letter_code
_entity_poly.pdbx_strand_id
1 'polypeptide(L)'
;MIRSDWRGYFYLLILLLIGVSAFLACDNGDDDDNDDAGIADDDDDSSPLDDDDDDDDDNDDDDNDDNDNDDNTPPYEGTSLLPGPAEEGYDAELEAKADRFDRQHLLFNCAGNGVNADVNVDLIQEEDRAQIADFLQNSDSWDYAAFSGKDPLDAITATQKVAGLYAGVGIAADAFRYGVLRDQDYPPEDIERAREFLQRDLEQLFVAVEITGEPGIIARGFCRTDIPGPYQTQATTPLFDEEGNPLPPEKNNGTWREDNSADHAFPNYIWEDSCSRDQFIGWAAAFGALWEVIRDDENFAAADKTRLQQHASDIGRQLMVERTGGPGSLGGAFDLEIFDADGRTTYHGYLNENAFDRYYFAWLPIKDGMYSLMSLGIVAALTYCSEDPVLEDYLYNTLIDERELDRIAMNQQLGVNLGLITNFSAVNMALEGALLAQRYLDNPHVRDKIRYTTRNHLYFNGPFLLQRQPEEYSYSLFDFVYATAESGASAYGSMIQAPDLDAVDRGVATLYAFHEPPYWDTSIINCDEDEIAAGTCTLENGDVVTVLGYKGRNDDLICKEPIPQEVRPVSNYHWRSNPYCPNGGGSGNALLPGVDFRYAYWYARWVH
;
A
#
# COMPACT_ATOMS: atom_id res chain seq x y z
N MET A 1 27.27 -22.92 40.16
CA MET A 1 25.96 -23.60 40.11
C MET A 1 24.96 -22.56 40.65
N ILE A 2 24.12 -22.04 39.75
CA ILE A 2 23.19 -20.88 39.78
C ILE A 2 23.49 -20.05 38.51
N ARG A 3 23.09 -20.60 37.36
CA ARG A 3 22.73 -19.82 36.17
C ARG A 3 21.21 -19.95 36.14
N SER A 4 20.52 -19.10 36.91
CA SER A 4 19.06 -19.07 36.96
C SER A 4 18.53 -18.29 35.75
N ASP A 5 17.46 -18.83 35.17
CA ASP A 5 16.61 -18.31 34.08
C ASP A 5 16.35 -16.80 34.08
N TRP A 6 17.33 -16.00 33.67
CA TRP A 6 17.11 -14.58 33.37
C TRP A 6 16.21 -14.37 32.15
N ARG A 7 16.21 -15.32 31.21
CA ARG A 7 15.35 -15.26 30.02
C ARG A 7 13.87 -15.28 30.39
N GLY A 8 13.45 -16.14 31.32
CA GLY A 8 12.05 -16.22 31.75
C GLY A 8 11.52 -14.92 32.37
N TYR A 9 12.32 -14.27 33.23
CA TYR A 9 11.92 -12.99 33.84
C TYR A 9 11.93 -11.82 32.85
N PHE A 10 12.84 -11.83 31.87
CA PHE A 10 12.89 -10.82 30.82
C PHE A 10 11.68 -10.90 29.89
N TYR A 11 11.30 -12.10 29.44
CA TYR A 11 10.07 -12.31 28.69
C TYR A 11 8.83 -11.94 29.51
N LEU A 12 8.80 -12.27 30.81
CA LEU A 12 7.67 -11.89 31.67
C LEU A 12 7.55 -10.37 31.82
N LEU A 13 8.67 -9.64 31.93
CA LEU A 13 8.70 -8.18 32.00
C LEU A 13 8.25 -7.55 30.68
N ILE A 14 8.72 -8.07 29.55
CA ILE A 14 8.28 -7.63 28.21
C ILE A 14 6.78 -7.89 28.04
N LEU A 15 6.28 -9.08 28.39
CA LEU A 15 4.85 -9.39 28.34
C LEU A 15 4.03 -8.51 29.28
N LEU A 16 4.58 -8.09 30.42
CA LEU A 16 3.94 -7.11 31.31
C LEU A 16 3.92 -5.70 30.71
N LEU A 17 4.99 -5.28 30.05
CA LEU A 17 5.09 -3.98 29.39
C LEU A 17 4.20 -3.93 28.14
N ILE A 18 4.22 -4.97 27.30
CA ILE A 18 3.30 -5.16 26.16
C ILE A 18 1.87 -5.26 26.68
N GLY A 19 1.63 -5.99 27.77
CA GLY A 19 0.31 -6.09 28.38
C GLY A 19 -0.21 -4.73 28.84
N VAL A 20 0.62 -3.89 29.45
CA VAL A 20 0.24 -2.52 29.88
C VAL A 20 0.05 -1.58 28.70
N SER A 21 0.90 -1.64 27.68
CA SER A 21 0.76 -0.80 26.47
C SER A 21 -0.42 -1.25 25.59
N ALA A 22 -0.69 -2.55 25.47
CA ALA A 22 -1.91 -3.07 24.85
C ALA A 22 -3.15 -2.67 25.66
N PHE A 23 -3.13 -2.73 26.99
CA PHE A 23 -4.25 -2.26 27.82
C PHE A 23 -4.52 -0.75 27.67
N LEU A 24 -3.47 0.04 27.44
CA LEU A 24 -3.59 1.49 27.20
C LEU A 24 -3.95 1.81 25.75
N ALA A 25 -3.62 0.94 24.80
CA ALA A 25 -4.01 1.05 23.40
C ALA A 25 -5.43 0.53 23.14
N CYS A 26 -5.97 -0.33 24.02
CA CYS A 26 -7.32 -0.87 23.92
C CYS A 26 -8.42 0.04 24.52
N ASP A 27 -8.10 1.21 25.08
CA ASP A 27 -9.09 2.10 25.74
C ASP A 27 -9.58 3.27 24.86
N ASN A 28 -9.26 3.29 23.57
CA ASN A 28 -9.79 4.28 22.63
C ASN A 28 -10.65 3.58 21.58
N GLY A 29 -11.90 4.01 21.43
CA GLY A 29 -12.84 3.54 20.42
C GLY A 29 -12.47 3.97 19.00
N ASP A 30 -11.30 3.57 18.53
CA ASP A 30 -10.74 3.89 17.21
C ASP A 30 -11.09 2.82 16.14
N ASP A 31 -12.32 2.28 16.18
CA ASP A 31 -12.82 1.31 15.16
C ASP A 31 -13.65 1.98 14.03
N ASP A 32 -13.60 3.30 13.88
CA ASP A 32 -14.44 4.04 12.91
C ASP A 32 -13.90 4.05 11.45
N ASP A 33 -12.97 3.19 11.07
CA ASP A 33 -12.48 3.15 9.68
C ASP A 33 -13.34 2.25 8.76
N ASN A 34 -14.45 1.63 9.22
CA ASN A 34 -15.29 0.80 8.32
C ASN A 34 -16.82 0.70 8.58
N ASP A 35 -17.44 1.47 9.49
CA ASP A 35 -18.86 1.25 9.88
C ASP A 35 -19.80 2.47 9.88
N ASP A 36 -19.53 3.54 9.10
CA ASP A 36 -20.45 4.70 9.04
C ASP A 36 -21.45 4.62 7.86
N ALA A 37 -22.51 3.81 8.06
CA ALA A 37 -23.73 3.83 7.25
C ALA A 37 -24.93 4.32 8.10
N GLY A 38 -25.47 5.51 7.77
CA GLY A 38 -26.61 6.09 8.49
C GLY A 38 -27.40 7.13 7.69
N ILE A 39 -28.47 6.68 7.06
CA ILE A 39 -29.47 7.35 6.20
C ILE A 39 -30.18 8.55 6.87
N ALA A 40 -30.49 9.59 6.08
CA ALA A 40 -31.71 10.39 6.23
C ALA A 40 -32.21 10.92 4.87
N ASP A 41 -33.38 10.40 4.45
CA ASP A 41 -34.21 10.89 3.35
C ASP A 41 -34.71 12.32 3.63
N ASP A 42 -34.83 13.16 2.59
CA ASP A 42 -35.94 14.11 2.44
C ASP A 42 -36.08 14.59 0.98
N ASP A 43 -37.31 14.47 0.47
CA ASP A 43 -37.80 14.85 -0.86
C ASP A 43 -37.91 16.38 -1.05
N ASP A 44 -37.69 16.86 -2.29
CA ASP A 44 -38.59 17.75 -3.09
C ASP A 44 -37.85 18.73 -4.04
N ASP A 45 -38.00 18.43 -5.33
CA ASP A 45 -38.57 19.29 -6.39
C ASP A 45 -38.00 20.73 -6.62
N SER A 46 -37.27 20.95 -7.73
CA SER A 46 -37.67 21.94 -8.75
C SER A 46 -36.77 21.96 -10.01
N SER A 47 -37.48 21.95 -11.15
CA SER A 47 -37.11 22.01 -12.56
C SER A 47 -36.50 23.36 -13.06
N PRO A 48 -36.41 23.60 -14.39
CA PRO A 48 -35.26 23.42 -15.26
C PRO A 48 -34.70 24.77 -15.79
N LEU A 49 -33.51 24.79 -16.38
CA LEU A 49 -33.14 25.88 -17.30
C LEU A 49 -32.36 25.35 -18.50
N ASP A 50 -32.99 25.57 -19.66
CA ASP A 50 -32.43 25.60 -21.01
C ASP A 50 -31.36 26.69 -21.14
N ASP A 51 -30.37 26.47 -22.00
CA ASP A 51 -30.09 27.29 -23.20
C ASP A 51 -28.72 26.92 -23.82
N ASP A 52 -28.83 26.30 -25.00
CA ASP A 52 -28.15 26.58 -26.29
C ASP A 52 -26.75 27.21 -26.39
N ASP A 53 -26.04 26.69 -27.41
CA ASP A 53 -25.08 27.30 -28.37
C ASP A 53 -23.75 26.52 -28.40
N ASP A 54 -23.55 25.62 -29.39
CA ASP A 54 -23.01 25.89 -30.74
C ASP A 54 -21.59 26.47 -30.70
N ASP A 55 -20.60 25.69 -31.15
CA ASP A 55 -19.72 26.10 -32.26
C ASP A 55 -18.79 24.94 -32.69
N ASP A 56 -18.92 24.62 -33.99
CA ASP A 56 -17.98 23.88 -34.82
C ASP A 56 -16.61 24.58 -34.87
N ASP A 57 -15.51 23.82 -34.97
CA ASP A 57 -14.45 24.18 -35.93
C ASP A 57 -13.50 23.00 -36.19
N ASP A 58 -13.54 22.57 -37.46
CA ASP A 58 -12.57 21.75 -38.17
C ASP A 58 -11.19 22.43 -38.21
N ASN A 59 -10.10 21.63 -38.18
CA ASN A 59 -8.85 21.81 -38.94
C ASN A 59 -7.87 20.70 -38.53
N ASP A 60 -7.61 19.71 -39.39
CA ASP A 60 -6.68 19.73 -40.53
C ASP A 60 -5.32 19.11 -40.13
N ASP A 61 -5.09 17.92 -40.69
CA ASP A 61 -3.86 17.42 -41.30
C ASP A 61 -2.52 18.02 -40.82
N ASP A 62 -1.66 17.16 -40.27
CA ASP A 62 -0.26 17.12 -40.71
C ASP A 62 0.37 15.74 -40.42
N ASP A 63 0.55 14.99 -41.52
CA ASP A 63 1.42 13.84 -41.67
C ASP A 63 2.88 14.21 -41.31
N ASN A 64 3.47 13.53 -40.32
CA ASN A 64 4.91 13.40 -40.19
C ASN A 64 5.27 12.03 -39.59
N ASP A 65 5.32 11.06 -40.49
CA ASP A 65 5.63 9.66 -40.26
C ASP A 65 7.12 9.44 -40.59
N ASP A 66 8.00 9.77 -39.65
CA ASP A 66 9.44 9.46 -39.68
C ASP A 66 9.91 9.24 -38.22
N ASN A 67 9.36 8.22 -37.56
CA ASN A 67 9.84 7.72 -36.27
C ASN A 67 11.00 6.71 -36.49
N ASP A 68 12.21 7.24 -36.72
CA ASP A 68 13.44 6.52 -36.38
C ASP A 68 13.51 6.47 -34.83
N ASN A 69 12.80 5.50 -34.27
CA ASN A 69 12.80 5.19 -32.84
C ASN A 69 14.15 4.50 -32.53
N ASP A 70 15.21 5.31 -32.37
CA ASP A 70 16.47 4.93 -31.70
C ASP A 70 16.14 4.71 -30.21
N ASP A 71 15.37 3.66 -29.93
CA ASP A 71 15.03 3.24 -28.58
C ASP A 71 16.32 2.71 -27.93
N ASN A 72 17.01 3.60 -27.20
CA ASN A 72 18.25 3.32 -26.48
C ASN A 72 18.00 2.48 -25.21
N THR A 73 16.82 1.91 -25.03
CA THR A 73 16.53 1.03 -23.90
C THR A 73 17.38 -0.24 -24.01
N PRO A 74 18.19 -0.58 -22.99
CA PRO A 74 18.97 -1.80 -23.02
C PRO A 74 18.04 -3.01 -23.19
N PRO A 75 18.39 -4.00 -24.02
CA PRO A 75 17.53 -5.14 -24.28
C PRO A 75 17.26 -5.92 -22.99
N TYR A 76 15.99 -6.26 -22.73
CA TYR A 76 15.59 -7.11 -21.61
C TYR A 76 16.36 -8.44 -21.63
N GLU A 77 17.08 -8.71 -20.54
CA GLU A 77 18.01 -9.86 -20.46
C GLU A 77 17.32 -11.18 -20.04
N GLY A 78 16.02 -11.13 -19.70
CA GLY A 78 15.18 -12.29 -19.42
C GLY A 78 15.55 -13.07 -18.16
N THR A 79 14.93 -12.75 -17.02
CA THR A 79 14.84 -13.57 -15.80
C THR A 79 13.93 -12.92 -14.74
N SER A 80 12.67 -12.57 -15.05
CA SER A 80 11.73 -12.16 -13.99
C SER A 80 11.26 -13.35 -13.15
N LEU A 81 10.66 -13.11 -11.97
CA LEU A 81 10.04 -14.19 -11.19
C LEU A 81 8.88 -14.84 -11.95
N LEU A 82 8.09 -14.02 -12.65
CA LEU A 82 7.05 -14.47 -13.57
C LEU A 82 7.51 -14.23 -15.01
N PRO A 83 7.56 -15.26 -15.88
CA PRO A 83 7.98 -15.09 -17.27
C PRO A 83 7.00 -14.23 -18.08
N GLY A 84 7.52 -13.42 -19.01
CA GLY A 84 6.77 -12.65 -20.00
C GLY A 84 6.46 -13.40 -21.30
N PRO A 85 5.70 -12.80 -22.25
CA PRO A 85 5.19 -13.48 -23.46
C PRO A 85 6.25 -14.13 -24.34
N ALA A 86 7.48 -13.61 -24.34
CA ALA A 86 8.60 -14.14 -25.12
C ALA A 86 9.41 -15.23 -24.39
N GLU A 87 9.08 -15.52 -23.12
CA GLU A 87 9.84 -16.40 -22.25
C GLU A 87 9.18 -17.78 -22.04
N GLU A 88 9.98 -18.78 -21.72
CA GLU A 88 9.45 -20.11 -21.37
C GLU A 88 8.73 -20.07 -20.02
N GLY A 89 7.55 -20.68 -19.95
CA GLY A 89 6.72 -20.68 -18.74
C GLY A 89 5.76 -19.49 -18.65
N TYR A 90 5.66 -18.67 -19.70
CA TYR A 90 4.65 -17.62 -19.81
C TYR A 90 3.23 -18.14 -19.53
N ASP A 91 2.53 -17.44 -18.65
CA ASP A 91 1.18 -17.77 -18.22
C ASP A 91 0.16 -16.75 -18.75
N ALA A 92 -0.38 -17.06 -19.94
CA ALA A 92 -1.37 -16.21 -20.62
C ALA A 92 -2.73 -16.14 -19.88
N GLU A 93 -3.09 -17.16 -19.09
CA GLU A 93 -4.36 -17.16 -18.35
C GLU A 93 -4.27 -16.22 -17.16
N LEU A 94 -3.15 -16.27 -16.42
CA LEU A 94 -2.88 -15.34 -15.34
C LEU A 94 -2.73 -13.89 -15.84
N GLU A 95 -2.10 -13.68 -17.00
CA GLU A 95 -2.03 -12.35 -17.60
C GLU A 95 -3.41 -11.82 -18.01
N ALA A 96 -4.27 -12.65 -18.62
CA ALA A 96 -5.63 -12.22 -18.94
C ALA A 96 -6.41 -11.82 -17.69
N LYS A 97 -6.15 -12.47 -16.54
CA LYS A 97 -6.71 -12.06 -15.24
C LYS A 97 -6.14 -10.71 -14.77
N ALA A 98 -4.83 -10.50 -14.90
CA ALA A 98 -4.19 -9.23 -14.58
C ALA A 98 -4.74 -8.07 -15.43
N ASP A 99 -4.94 -8.27 -16.73
CA ASP A 99 -5.55 -7.28 -17.61
C ASP A 99 -6.97 -6.90 -17.17
N ARG A 100 -7.79 -7.86 -16.74
CA ARG A 100 -9.13 -7.56 -16.18
C ARG A 100 -9.05 -6.73 -14.91
N PHE A 101 -8.10 -7.02 -14.01
CA PHE A 101 -7.87 -6.21 -12.81
C PHE A 101 -7.41 -4.80 -13.16
N ASP A 102 -6.49 -4.66 -14.12
CA ASP A 102 -6.00 -3.36 -14.56
C ASP A 102 -7.11 -2.53 -15.21
N ARG A 103 -7.93 -3.13 -16.08
CA ARG A 103 -9.08 -2.44 -16.68
C ARG A 103 -10.08 -2.00 -15.62
N GLN A 104 -10.42 -2.86 -14.66
CA GLN A 104 -11.32 -2.47 -13.58
C GLN A 104 -10.73 -1.29 -12.80
N HIS A 105 -9.46 -1.41 -12.41
CA HIS A 105 -8.78 -0.43 -11.59
C HIS A 105 -8.69 0.93 -12.30
N LEU A 106 -8.11 0.95 -13.50
CA LEU A 106 -7.78 2.18 -14.22
C LEU A 106 -9.02 2.89 -14.77
N LEU A 107 -10.06 2.14 -15.14
CA LEU A 107 -11.28 2.72 -15.70
C LEU A 107 -12.28 3.12 -14.62
N PHE A 108 -12.45 2.36 -13.54
CA PHE A 108 -13.47 2.65 -12.51
C PHE A 108 -12.86 3.15 -11.21
N ASN A 109 -11.89 2.44 -10.64
CA ASN A 109 -11.32 2.80 -9.34
C ASN A 109 -10.48 4.11 -9.38
N CYS A 110 -9.96 4.47 -10.53
CA CYS A 110 -9.24 5.74 -10.77
C CYS A 110 -10.09 6.82 -11.46
N ALA A 111 -11.36 6.54 -11.79
CA ALA A 111 -12.21 7.46 -12.57
C ALA A 111 -12.37 8.82 -11.91
N GLY A 112 -12.63 8.83 -10.60
CA GLY A 112 -12.86 10.04 -9.84
C GLY A 112 -11.57 10.77 -9.44
N ASN A 113 -10.75 10.11 -8.61
CA ASN A 113 -9.57 10.73 -7.99
C ASN A 113 -8.30 10.65 -8.85
N GLY A 114 -8.33 10.00 -10.01
CA GLY A 114 -7.16 9.84 -10.87
C GLY A 114 -6.17 8.74 -10.45
N VAL A 115 -6.25 8.26 -9.20
CA VAL A 115 -5.45 7.20 -8.60
C VAL A 115 -6.35 6.28 -7.76
N ASN A 116 -5.82 5.11 -7.38
CA ASN A 116 -6.49 4.08 -6.59
C ASN A 116 -7.42 4.61 -5.49
N ALA A 117 -8.73 4.37 -5.65
CA ALA A 117 -9.73 4.49 -4.60
C ALA A 117 -10.73 3.34 -4.67
N ASP A 118 -11.37 3.03 -3.55
CA ASP A 118 -12.58 2.20 -3.57
C ASP A 118 -13.70 3.01 -4.22
N VAL A 119 -14.57 2.34 -4.99
CA VAL A 119 -15.76 2.99 -5.58
C VAL A 119 -17.00 2.18 -5.25
N ASN A 120 -18.13 2.84 -5.09
CA ASN A 120 -19.40 2.19 -4.83
C ASN A 120 -20.24 2.16 -6.10
N VAL A 121 -20.93 1.04 -6.31
CA VAL A 121 -22.02 0.90 -7.26
C VAL A 121 -23.19 0.30 -6.52
N ASP A 122 -24.20 1.12 -6.22
CA ASP A 122 -25.35 0.73 -5.40
C ASP A 122 -26.00 -0.56 -5.93
N LEU A 123 -26.41 -1.46 -5.02
CA LEU A 123 -27.06 -2.73 -5.39
C LEU A 123 -28.33 -2.56 -6.25
N ILE A 124 -29.00 -1.40 -6.14
CA ILE A 124 -30.18 -1.05 -6.94
C ILE A 124 -29.82 -0.73 -8.41
N GLN A 125 -28.57 -0.34 -8.70
CA GLN A 125 -28.09 -0.07 -10.06
C GLN A 125 -27.72 -1.38 -10.78
N GLU A 126 -28.68 -2.29 -10.90
CA GLU A 126 -28.46 -3.64 -11.47
C GLU A 126 -27.92 -3.60 -12.91
N GLU A 127 -28.34 -2.61 -13.71
CA GLU A 127 -27.88 -2.44 -15.10
C GLU A 127 -26.39 -2.07 -15.16
N ASP A 128 -25.95 -1.09 -14.37
CA ASP A 128 -24.54 -0.65 -14.34
C ASP A 128 -23.62 -1.78 -13.86
N ARG A 129 -24.03 -2.48 -12.78
CA ARG A 129 -23.28 -3.64 -12.28
C ARG A 129 -23.17 -4.76 -13.32
N ALA A 130 -24.25 -5.03 -14.06
CA ALA A 130 -24.24 -6.03 -15.12
C ALA A 130 -23.36 -5.61 -16.31
N GLN A 131 -23.39 -4.32 -16.69
CA GLN A 131 -22.55 -3.78 -17.77
C GLN A 131 -21.06 -3.82 -17.41
N ILE A 132 -20.69 -3.43 -16.19
CA ILE A 132 -19.32 -3.53 -15.68
C ILE A 132 -18.85 -4.99 -15.71
N ALA A 133 -19.68 -5.92 -15.23
CA ALA A 133 -19.37 -7.35 -15.26
C ALA A 133 -19.18 -7.89 -16.68
N ASP A 134 -20.08 -7.55 -17.61
CA ASP A 134 -20.00 -7.99 -19.00
C ASP A 134 -18.77 -7.41 -19.71
N PHE A 135 -18.48 -6.13 -19.49
CA PHE A 135 -17.30 -5.46 -20.03
C PHE A 135 -16.00 -6.14 -19.58
N LEU A 136 -15.84 -6.38 -18.28
CA LEU A 136 -14.62 -6.97 -17.74
C LEU A 136 -14.45 -8.45 -18.12
N GLN A 137 -15.55 -9.21 -18.22
CA GLN A 137 -15.48 -10.65 -18.48
C GLN A 137 -15.49 -11.03 -19.96
N ASN A 138 -16.15 -10.25 -20.81
CA ASN A 138 -16.44 -10.64 -22.19
C ASN A 138 -15.90 -9.66 -23.25
N SER A 139 -15.21 -8.60 -22.85
CA SER A 139 -14.52 -7.67 -23.75
C SER A 139 -13.04 -7.62 -23.42
N ASP A 140 -12.21 -7.32 -24.42
CA ASP A 140 -10.79 -6.94 -24.25
C ASP A 140 -10.59 -5.42 -24.52
N SER A 141 -11.69 -4.68 -24.70
CA SER A 141 -11.67 -3.23 -24.92
C SER A 141 -11.25 -2.47 -23.66
N TRP A 142 -10.61 -1.32 -23.86
CA TRP A 142 -10.34 -0.29 -22.85
C TRP A 142 -11.30 0.90 -22.92
N ASP A 143 -12.19 0.91 -23.91
CA ASP A 143 -13.20 1.95 -24.09
C ASP A 143 -14.56 1.46 -23.56
N TYR A 144 -14.79 1.73 -22.26
CA TYR A 144 -16.07 1.41 -21.62
C TYR A 144 -17.22 2.25 -22.18
N ALA A 145 -16.97 3.51 -22.53
CA ALA A 145 -17.99 4.42 -23.04
C ALA A 145 -18.53 3.96 -24.39
N ALA A 146 -17.66 3.51 -25.30
CA ALA A 146 -18.11 2.91 -26.55
C ALA A 146 -18.83 1.57 -26.34
N PHE A 147 -18.49 0.82 -25.29
CA PHE A 147 -19.12 -0.46 -24.97
C PHE A 147 -20.52 -0.30 -24.35
N SER A 148 -20.66 0.55 -23.33
CA SER A 148 -21.86 0.70 -22.50
C SER A 148 -22.76 1.87 -22.93
N GLY A 149 -22.19 2.87 -23.62
CA GLY A 149 -22.82 4.16 -23.85
C GLY A 149 -22.78 5.11 -22.65
N LYS A 150 -21.96 4.82 -21.62
CA LYS A 150 -21.78 5.63 -20.40
C LYS A 150 -20.30 5.87 -20.10
N ASP A 151 -19.98 7.07 -19.59
CA ASP A 151 -18.66 7.29 -19.01
C ASP A 151 -18.45 6.37 -17.79
N PRO A 152 -17.24 5.86 -17.51
CA PRO A 152 -16.98 5.08 -16.31
C PRO A 152 -17.42 5.75 -15.01
N LEU A 153 -17.29 7.08 -14.90
CA LEU A 153 -17.71 7.84 -13.72
C LEU A 153 -19.23 7.86 -13.55
N ASP A 154 -20.00 7.80 -14.65
CA ASP A 154 -21.47 7.74 -14.63
C ASP A 154 -22.00 6.35 -14.23
N ALA A 155 -21.16 5.30 -14.31
CA ALA A 155 -21.50 3.94 -13.91
C ALA A 155 -21.20 3.66 -12.42
N ILE A 156 -20.58 4.62 -11.70
CA ILE A 156 -20.32 4.54 -10.27
C ILE A 156 -21.19 5.51 -9.49
N THR A 157 -21.60 5.11 -8.28
CA THR A 157 -22.44 5.93 -7.39
C THR A 157 -21.61 6.88 -6.55
N ALA A 158 -20.43 6.45 -6.10
CA ALA A 158 -19.57 7.22 -5.22
C ALA A 158 -18.10 6.78 -5.34
N THR A 159 -17.19 7.73 -5.21
CA THR A 159 -15.75 7.49 -5.06
C THR A 159 -15.36 7.71 -3.60
N GLN A 160 -14.61 6.77 -3.02
CA GLN A 160 -14.06 6.90 -1.68
C GLN A 160 -12.76 7.72 -1.69
N LYS A 161 -12.19 7.99 -0.51
CA LYS A 161 -10.91 8.69 -0.43
C LYS A 161 -9.79 7.85 -1.01
N VAL A 162 -8.81 8.52 -1.58
CA VAL A 162 -7.47 7.97 -1.80
C VAL A 162 -6.84 7.77 -0.43
N ALA A 163 -6.36 6.55 -0.12
CA ALA A 163 -5.66 6.25 1.12
C ALA A 163 -4.20 5.88 0.83
N GLY A 164 -3.25 6.52 1.53
CA GLY A 164 -1.85 6.50 1.11
C GLY A 164 -1.16 5.15 1.04
N LEU A 165 -1.61 4.17 1.84
CA LEU A 165 -1.12 2.81 1.75
C LEU A 165 -1.46 2.23 0.37
N TYR A 166 -2.75 2.16 0.06
CA TYR A 166 -3.28 1.50 -1.14
C TYR A 166 -2.95 2.28 -2.41
N ALA A 167 -3.00 3.61 -2.33
CA ALA A 167 -2.64 4.48 -3.42
C ALA A 167 -1.17 4.39 -3.77
N GLY A 168 -0.28 4.43 -2.77
CA GLY A 168 1.14 4.32 -3.00
C GLY A 168 1.53 2.97 -3.64
N VAL A 169 0.99 1.84 -3.15
CA VAL A 169 1.25 0.55 -3.79
C VAL A 169 0.54 0.38 -5.14
N GLY A 170 -0.60 1.06 -5.35
CA GLY A 170 -1.28 1.14 -6.65
C GLY A 170 -0.40 1.82 -7.70
N ILE A 171 0.13 3.00 -7.38
CA ILE A 171 1.10 3.71 -8.22
C ILE A 171 2.34 2.84 -8.48
N ALA A 172 2.84 2.13 -7.46
CA ALA A 172 3.97 1.23 -7.65
C ALA A 172 3.63 0.06 -8.60
N ALA A 173 2.42 -0.49 -8.54
CA ALA A 173 1.95 -1.50 -9.48
C ALA A 173 1.88 -0.96 -10.91
N ASP A 174 1.37 0.25 -11.11
CA ASP A 174 1.30 0.91 -12.41
C ASP A 174 2.68 1.26 -12.98
N ALA A 175 3.62 1.66 -12.12
CA ALA A 175 5.02 1.84 -12.50
C ALA A 175 5.62 0.53 -13.02
N PHE A 176 5.52 -0.55 -12.24
CA PHE A 176 6.02 -1.86 -12.65
C PHE A 176 5.34 -2.40 -13.90
N ARG A 177 4.02 -2.19 -14.03
CA ARG A 177 3.27 -2.53 -15.24
C ARG A 177 3.84 -1.82 -16.46
N TYR A 178 3.98 -0.49 -16.40
CA TYR A 178 4.57 0.26 -17.51
C TYR A 178 5.98 -0.23 -17.86
N GLY A 179 6.84 -0.41 -16.86
CA GLY A 179 8.19 -0.93 -17.06
C GLY A 179 8.21 -2.30 -17.72
N VAL A 180 7.35 -3.22 -17.27
CA VAL A 180 7.22 -4.56 -17.87
C VAL A 180 6.74 -4.49 -19.32
N LEU A 181 5.69 -3.72 -19.61
CA LEU A 181 5.16 -3.60 -20.96
C LEU A 181 6.19 -2.98 -21.91
N ARG A 182 6.86 -1.91 -21.48
CA ARG A 182 7.93 -1.24 -22.23
C ARG A 182 9.08 -2.20 -22.53
N ASP A 183 9.58 -2.90 -21.53
CA ASP A 183 10.82 -3.67 -21.65
C ASP A 183 10.61 -5.06 -22.29
N GLN A 184 9.38 -5.57 -22.33
CA GLN A 184 9.06 -6.91 -22.85
C GLN A 184 8.35 -6.90 -24.22
N ASP A 185 8.57 -5.85 -25.02
CA ASP A 185 8.10 -5.72 -26.41
C ASP A 185 6.58 -5.89 -26.58
N TYR A 186 5.77 -5.31 -25.68
CA TYR A 186 4.32 -5.27 -25.83
C TYR A 186 3.87 -4.37 -26.99
N PRO A 187 2.60 -4.47 -27.46
CA PRO A 187 2.07 -3.58 -28.47
C PRO A 187 2.25 -2.09 -28.07
N PRO A 188 2.71 -1.22 -29.00
CA PRO A 188 2.97 0.19 -28.69
C PRO A 188 1.76 0.92 -28.07
N GLU A 189 0.55 0.59 -28.50
CA GLU A 189 -0.69 1.15 -27.96
C GLU A 189 -0.96 0.79 -26.49
N ASP A 190 -0.45 -0.35 -26.02
CA ASP A 190 -0.58 -0.77 -24.62
C ASP A 190 0.49 -0.11 -23.76
N ILE A 191 1.70 0.07 -24.32
CA ILE A 191 2.79 0.81 -23.69
C ILE A 191 2.40 2.28 -23.50
N GLU A 192 1.86 2.94 -24.54
CA GLU A 192 1.43 4.33 -24.45
C GLU A 192 0.31 4.49 -23.41
N ARG A 193 -0.71 3.63 -23.45
CA ARG A 193 -1.79 3.65 -22.46
C ARG A 193 -1.26 3.48 -21.03
N ALA A 194 -0.32 2.55 -20.83
CA ALA A 194 0.32 2.36 -19.52
C ALA A 194 1.10 3.60 -19.08
N ARG A 195 1.77 4.29 -20.01
CA ARG A 195 2.47 5.54 -19.75
C ARG A 195 1.52 6.66 -19.33
N GLU A 196 0.41 6.85 -20.05
CA GLU A 196 -0.60 7.87 -19.74
C GLU A 196 -1.18 7.67 -18.33
N PHE A 197 -1.46 6.43 -17.94
CA PHE A 197 -1.89 6.13 -16.57
C PHE A 197 -0.80 6.42 -15.53
N LEU A 198 0.46 6.04 -15.81
CA LEU A 198 1.57 6.34 -14.89
C LEU A 198 1.84 7.85 -14.75
N GLN A 199 1.62 8.63 -15.80
CA GLN A 199 1.70 10.10 -15.74
C GLN A 199 0.61 10.67 -14.83
N ARG A 200 -0.63 10.17 -14.93
CA ARG A 200 -1.72 10.55 -14.03
C ARG A 200 -1.39 10.19 -12.58
N ASP A 201 -0.84 9.01 -12.33
CA ASP A 201 -0.39 8.59 -11.00
C ASP A 201 0.68 9.51 -10.44
N LEU A 202 1.65 9.92 -11.26
CA LEU A 202 2.69 10.87 -10.89
C LEU A 202 2.11 12.23 -10.49
N GLU A 203 1.11 12.73 -11.25
CA GLU A 203 0.37 13.94 -10.89
C GLU A 203 -0.36 13.79 -9.55
N GLN A 204 -1.01 12.65 -9.31
CA GLN A 204 -1.73 12.40 -8.06
C GLN A 204 -0.78 12.23 -6.86
N LEU A 205 0.42 11.69 -7.05
CA LEU A 205 1.45 11.68 -6.02
C LEU A 205 1.89 13.12 -5.67
N PHE A 206 1.98 14.01 -6.66
CA PHE A 206 2.27 15.42 -6.40
C PHE A 206 1.14 16.11 -5.63
N VAL A 207 -0.13 15.80 -5.91
CA VAL A 207 -1.26 16.28 -5.09
C VAL A 207 -1.06 15.85 -3.63
N ALA A 208 -0.74 14.56 -3.38
CA ALA A 208 -0.57 14.04 -2.02
C ALA A 208 0.47 14.80 -1.18
N VAL A 209 1.53 15.32 -1.81
CA VAL A 209 2.60 16.07 -1.13
C VAL A 209 2.27 17.56 -1.06
N GLU A 210 1.88 18.15 -2.17
CA GLU A 210 1.81 19.61 -2.31
C GLU A 210 0.54 20.21 -1.71
N ILE A 211 -0.55 19.45 -1.63
CA ILE A 211 -1.81 19.92 -1.01
C ILE A 211 -1.64 20.32 0.46
N THR A 212 -0.59 19.80 1.10
CA THR A 212 -0.26 20.09 2.51
C THR A 212 0.30 21.49 2.72
N GLY A 213 0.84 22.11 1.67
CA GLY A 213 1.46 23.43 1.70
C GLY A 213 2.88 23.48 2.29
N GLU A 214 3.41 22.38 2.83
CA GLU A 214 4.69 22.35 3.54
C GLU A 214 5.65 21.30 2.94
N PRO A 215 6.89 21.67 2.57
CA PRO A 215 7.85 20.72 2.01
C PRO A 215 8.17 19.54 2.93
N GLY A 216 8.10 18.34 2.37
CA GLY A 216 8.39 17.09 3.07
C GLY A 216 7.26 16.56 3.96
N ILE A 217 6.08 17.18 3.89
CA ILE A 217 4.84 16.68 4.49
C ILE A 217 4.02 15.99 3.40
N ILE A 218 3.35 14.89 3.75
CA ILE A 218 2.51 14.13 2.83
C ILE A 218 1.17 13.82 3.48
N ALA A 219 0.11 13.92 2.68
CA ALA A 219 -1.24 13.60 3.12
C ALA A 219 -1.37 12.12 3.51
N ARG A 220 -2.22 11.86 4.51
CA ARG A 220 -2.72 10.52 4.81
C ARG A 220 -3.54 9.97 3.63
N GLY A 221 -4.35 10.85 3.06
CA GLY A 221 -5.24 10.57 1.96
C GLY A 221 -5.84 11.87 1.43
N PHE A 222 -6.53 11.80 0.30
CA PHE A 222 -7.21 12.94 -0.29
C PHE A 222 -8.43 12.50 -1.09
N CYS A 223 -9.32 13.44 -1.37
CA CYS A 223 -10.47 13.20 -2.23
C CYS A 223 -10.83 14.47 -2.96
N ARG A 224 -11.36 14.32 -4.16
CA ARG A 224 -12.03 15.40 -4.88
C ARG A 224 -13.42 15.67 -4.28
N THR A 225 -13.80 16.94 -4.22
CA THR A 225 -15.12 17.38 -3.74
C THR A 225 -16.11 17.64 -4.87
N ASP A 226 -15.65 17.63 -6.12
CA ASP A 226 -16.45 17.84 -7.33
C ASP A 226 -16.91 16.53 -8.01
N ILE A 227 -16.58 15.37 -7.44
CA ILE A 227 -17.00 14.04 -7.92
C ILE A 227 -18.01 13.40 -6.96
N PRO A 228 -18.94 12.53 -7.42
CA PRO A 228 -19.86 11.81 -6.54
C PRO A 228 -19.12 11.04 -5.43
N GLY A 229 -19.53 11.22 -4.18
CA GLY A 229 -18.89 10.55 -3.05
C GLY A 229 -19.27 11.13 -1.68
N PRO A 230 -18.98 10.42 -0.58
CA PRO A 230 -19.28 10.90 0.77
C PRO A 230 -18.48 12.17 1.14
N TYR A 231 -17.42 12.48 0.39
CA TYR A 231 -16.52 13.59 0.68
C TYR A 231 -16.89 14.94 0.06
N GLN A 232 -17.93 15.00 -0.78
CA GLN A 232 -18.40 16.25 -1.39
C GLN A 232 -18.80 17.31 -0.35
N THR A 233 -19.35 16.87 0.77
CA THR A 233 -19.85 17.74 1.85
C THR A 233 -19.04 17.59 3.15
N GLN A 234 -17.87 16.94 3.07
CA GLN A 234 -17.02 16.69 4.23
C GLN A 234 -16.56 18.01 4.84
N ALA A 235 -16.86 18.20 6.12
CA ALA A 235 -16.41 19.36 6.86
C ALA A 235 -14.88 19.32 7.04
N THR A 236 -14.23 20.45 6.79
CA THR A 236 -12.79 20.64 6.94
C THR A 236 -12.48 21.45 8.20
N THR A 237 -11.26 21.31 8.70
CA THR A 237 -10.73 22.05 9.86
C THR A 237 -9.44 22.76 9.47
N PRO A 238 -9.26 24.06 9.72
CA PRO A 238 -8.00 24.76 9.50
C PRO A 238 -6.85 24.16 10.31
N LEU A 239 -5.60 24.30 9.84
CA LEU A 239 -4.42 23.79 10.56
C LEU A 239 -4.23 24.43 11.94
N PHE A 240 -4.58 25.70 12.08
CA PHE A 240 -4.40 26.48 13.31
C PHE A 240 -5.66 27.26 13.70
N ASP A 241 -5.85 27.48 15.00
CA ASP A 241 -6.86 28.40 15.52
C ASP A 241 -6.45 29.89 15.35
N GLU A 242 -7.29 30.81 15.81
CA GLU A 242 -7.04 32.26 15.72
C GLU A 242 -5.80 32.71 16.51
N GLU A 243 -5.38 31.93 17.52
CA GLU A 243 -4.19 32.16 18.34
C GLU A 243 -2.93 31.50 17.78
N GLY A 244 -3.04 30.72 16.69
CA GLY A 244 -1.94 29.99 16.07
C GLY A 244 -1.61 28.66 16.75
N ASN A 245 -2.49 28.11 17.58
CA ASN A 245 -2.34 26.76 18.12
C ASN A 245 -2.81 25.73 17.08
N PRO A 246 -2.13 24.58 16.98
CA PRO A 246 -2.50 23.56 16.00
C PRO A 246 -3.84 22.91 16.37
N LEU A 247 -4.67 22.65 15.37
CA LEU A 247 -5.97 21.99 15.47
C LEU A 247 -5.91 20.59 14.86
N PRO A 248 -6.73 19.62 15.32
CA PRO A 248 -7.47 19.65 16.57
C PRO A 248 -6.51 19.78 17.78
N PRO A 249 -6.98 20.27 18.95
CA PRO A 249 -6.12 20.50 20.11
C PRO A 249 -5.32 19.26 20.55
N GLU A 250 -5.95 18.09 20.48
CA GLU A 250 -5.31 16.79 20.63
C GLU A 250 -5.16 16.14 19.26
N LYS A 251 -3.96 15.64 18.94
CA LYS A 251 -3.71 14.98 17.66
C LYS A 251 -4.48 13.66 17.62
N ASN A 252 -5.21 13.43 16.53
CA ASN A 252 -6.04 12.24 16.28
C ASN A 252 -5.57 11.51 15.00
N ASN A 253 -6.25 10.42 14.65
CA ASN A 253 -5.93 9.57 13.50
C ASN A 253 -6.38 10.14 12.14
N GLY A 254 -6.51 11.46 12.02
CA GLY A 254 -6.89 12.14 10.78
C GLY A 254 -7.90 13.24 11.02
N THR A 255 -7.69 14.36 10.33
CA THR A 255 -8.59 15.50 10.26
C THR A 255 -8.60 16.01 8.82
N TRP A 256 -9.78 16.21 8.25
CA TRP A 256 -9.94 16.76 6.91
C TRP A 256 -9.58 18.24 6.85
N ARG A 257 -8.82 18.60 5.82
CA ARG A 257 -8.25 19.93 5.57
C ARG A 257 -8.64 20.40 4.18
N GLU A 258 -8.80 21.70 4.04
CA GLU A 258 -8.85 22.34 2.73
C GLU A 258 -7.46 22.32 2.08
N ASP A 259 -7.40 22.63 0.79
CA ASP A 259 -6.16 22.81 0.07
C ASP A 259 -5.27 23.91 0.71
N ASN A 260 -4.11 23.47 1.22
CA ASN A 260 -3.08 24.32 1.81
C ASN A 260 -1.92 24.60 0.85
N SER A 261 -1.97 24.11 -0.39
CA SER A 261 -0.95 24.37 -1.40
C SER A 261 -0.79 25.86 -1.70
N ALA A 262 0.35 26.21 -2.27
CA ALA A 262 0.62 27.57 -2.71
C ALA A 262 -0.42 28.01 -3.75
N ASP A 263 -0.97 29.21 -3.55
CA ASP A 263 -1.99 29.82 -4.42
C ASP A 263 -3.30 29.01 -4.56
N HIS A 264 -3.57 28.04 -3.67
CA HIS A 264 -4.69 27.11 -3.76
C HIS A 264 -4.73 26.37 -5.11
N ALA A 265 -3.64 25.67 -5.42
CA ALA A 265 -3.45 24.96 -6.70
C ALA A 265 -4.41 23.77 -6.90
N PHE A 266 -5.02 23.26 -5.83
CA PHE A 266 -5.91 22.10 -5.82
C PHE A 266 -7.28 22.43 -5.20
N PRO A 267 -8.02 23.43 -5.71
CA PRO A 267 -9.22 23.97 -5.04
C PRO A 267 -10.38 22.98 -4.94
N ASN A 268 -10.38 21.93 -5.76
CA ASN A 268 -11.39 20.87 -5.76
C ASN A 268 -10.97 19.66 -4.90
N TYR A 269 -9.86 19.74 -4.17
CA TYR A 269 -9.40 18.68 -3.30
C TYR A 269 -9.51 19.07 -1.83
N ILE A 270 -9.80 18.07 -1.02
CA ILE A 270 -9.55 18.08 0.42
C ILE A 270 -8.60 16.95 0.75
N TRP A 271 -7.85 17.11 1.84
CA TRP A 271 -6.90 16.09 2.29
C TRP A 271 -7.07 15.74 3.75
N GLU A 272 -6.76 14.51 4.09
CA GLU A 272 -6.72 14.03 5.46
C GLU A 272 -5.30 14.17 5.97
N ASP A 273 -5.15 14.77 7.15
CA ASP A 273 -3.87 14.89 7.83
C ASP A 273 -3.50 13.59 8.59
N SER A 274 -2.41 13.61 9.35
CA SER A 274 -2.01 12.51 10.24
C SER A 274 -1.65 11.20 9.51
N CYS A 275 -0.80 11.31 8.46
CA CYS A 275 -0.28 10.16 7.71
C CYS A 275 0.37 9.14 8.65
N SER A 276 -0.18 7.93 8.71
CA SER A 276 0.31 6.86 9.56
C SER A 276 1.49 6.14 8.90
N ARG A 277 2.29 5.44 9.71
CA ARG A 277 3.43 4.66 9.22
C ARG A 277 3.10 3.61 8.14
N ASP A 278 1.90 3.01 8.18
CA ASP A 278 1.45 2.08 7.14
C ASP A 278 1.09 2.81 5.84
N GLN A 279 0.50 4.01 5.92
CA GLN A 279 0.25 4.81 4.72
C GLN A 279 1.55 5.33 4.11
N PHE A 280 2.45 5.80 4.96
CA PHE A 280 3.71 6.38 4.55
C PHE A 280 4.63 5.36 3.86
N ILE A 281 4.63 4.09 4.28
CA ILE A 281 5.42 3.07 3.60
C ILE A 281 4.88 2.74 2.20
N GLY A 282 3.55 2.81 2.00
CA GLY A 282 2.95 2.72 0.67
C GLY A 282 3.40 3.87 -0.23
N TRP A 283 3.39 5.11 0.28
CA TRP A 283 3.93 6.26 -0.45
C TRP A 283 5.41 6.11 -0.78
N ALA A 284 6.23 5.60 0.14
CA ALA A 284 7.64 5.34 -0.12
C ALA A 284 7.84 4.30 -1.23
N ALA A 285 6.97 3.28 -1.32
CA ALA A 285 6.98 2.32 -2.42
C ALA A 285 6.72 3.00 -3.77
N ALA A 286 5.76 3.93 -3.84
CA ALA A 286 5.48 4.71 -5.05
C ALA A 286 6.71 5.49 -5.52
N PHE A 287 7.37 6.25 -4.63
CA PHE A 287 8.57 7.02 -4.98
C PHE A 287 9.69 6.14 -5.54
N GLY A 288 9.96 5.00 -4.87
CA GLY A 288 10.98 4.06 -5.32
C GLY A 288 10.66 3.49 -6.70
N ALA A 289 9.43 2.96 -6.88
CA ALA A 289 9.02 2.28 -8.09
C ALA A 289 8.93 3.23 -9.30
N LEU A 290 8.35 4.42 -9.11
CA LEU A 290 8.31 5.46 -10.15
C LEU A 290 9.71 5.80 -10.63
N TRP A 291 10.62 6.15 -9.71
CA TRP A 291 11.98 6.53 -10.10
C TRP A 291 12.71 5.38 -10.79
N GLU A 292 12.55 4.16 -10.29
CA GLU A 292 13.18 2.98 -10.88
C GLU A 292 12.81 2.80 -12.35
N VAL A 293 11.53 3.04 -12.69
CA VAL A 293 11.03 2.81 -14.05
C VAL A 293 11.26 4.01 -14.96
N ILE A 294 11.11 5.25 -14.47
CA ILE A 294 11.09 6.45 -15.33
C ILE A 294 12.43 7.20 -15.42
N ARG A 295 13.41 6.95 -14.53
CA ARG A 295 14.63 7.78 -14.42
C ARG A 295 15.31 8.03 -15.77
N ASP A 296 15.47 6.97 -16.55
CA ASP A 296 16.17 6.95 -17.84
C ASP A 296 15.20 7.06 -19.03
N ASP A 297 13.89 7.16 -18.78
CA ASP A 297 12.86 7.23 -19.81
C ASP A 297 12.69 8.67 -20.31
N GLU A 298 12.90 8.90 -21.62
CA GLU A 298 12.81 10.21 -22.25
C GLU A 298 11.36 10.68 -22.47
N ASN A 299 10.39 9.77 -22.39
CA ASN A 299 8.96 10.09 -22.56
C ASN A 299 8.35 10.76 -21.32
N PHE A 300 9.07 10.78 -20.19
CA PHE A 300 8.71 11.53 -19.00
C PHE A 300 9.46 12.86 -18.94
N ALA A 301 8.72 13.94 -18.72
CA ALA A 301 9.31 15.27 -18.72
C ALA A 301 10.38 15.41 -17.63
N ALA A 302 11.51 16.01 -17.99
CA ALA A 302 12.62 16.24 -17.05
C ALA A 302 12.21 17.09 -15.84
N ALA A 303 11.20 17.96 -16.00
CA ALA A 303 10.64 18.76 -14.92
C ALA A 303 9.93 17.89 -13.88
N ASP A 304 9.14 16.89 -14.30
CA ASP A 304 8.43 16.00 -13.39
C ASP A 304 9.40 15.06 -12.68
N LYS A 305 10.42 14.56 -13.39
CA LYS A 305 11.53 13.81 -12.79
C LYS A 305 12.23 14.62 -11.70
N THR A 306 12.60 15.87 -12.00
CA THR A 306 13.22 16.78 -11.01
C THR A 306 12.29 17.03 -9.81
N ARG A 307 10.99 17.23 -10.05
CA ARG A 307 9.98 17.45 -9.01
C ARG A 307 9.82 16.23 -8.11
N LEU A 308 9.79 15.03 -8.68
CA LEU A 308 9.75 13.76 -7.94
C LEU A 308 10.98 13.60 -7.03
N GLN A 309 12.18 13.82 -7.56
CA GLN A 309 13.43 13.76 -6.77
C GLN A 309 13.42 14.78 -5.61
N GLN A 310 12.96 16.00 -5.87
CA GLN A 310 12.88 17.07 -4.87
C GLN A 310 11.92 16.69 -3.74
N HIS A 311 10.72 16.18 -4.06
CA HIS A 311 9.75 15.74 -3.06
C HIS A 311 10.28 14.57 -2.22
N ALA A 312 10.92 13.58 -2.85
CA ALA A 312 11.57 12.49 -2.13
C ALA A 312 12.68 12.99 -1.18
N SER A 313 13.49 13.95 -1.64
CA SER A 313 14.53 14.61 -0.83
C SER A 313 13.91 15.32 0.38
N ASP A 314 12.87 16.14 0.16
CA ASP A 314 12.27 16.93 1.23
C ASP A 314 11.61 16.04 2.29
N ILE A 315 10.90 14.99 1.87
CA ILE A 315 10.32 14.00 2.78
C ILE A 315 11.43 13.29 3.57
N GLY A 316 12.46 12.79 2.89
CA GLY A 316 13.58 12.13 3.55
C GLY A 316 14.28 13.04 4.57
N ARG A 317 14.46 14.33 4.23
CA ARG A 317 15.08 15.31 5.12
C ARG A 317 14.23 15.60 6.35
N GLN A 318 12.89 15.59 6.23
CA GLN A 318 12.02 15.72 7.40
C GLN A 318 12.20 14.56 8.39
N LEU A 319 12.45 13.34 7.89
CA LEU A 319 12.74 12.18 8.73
C LEU A 319 14.07 12.27 9.47
N MET A 320 15.01 13.14 9.04
CA MET A 320 16.29 13.37 9.73
C MET A 320 16.17 14.33 10.91
N VAL A 321 15.08 15.10 10.99
CA VAL A 321 14.99 16.20 11.95
C VAL A 321 14.73 15.64 13.35
N GLU A 322 15.74 15.73 14.21
CA GLU A 322 15.62 15.38 15.62
C GLU A 322 14.72 16.36 16.38
N ARG A 323 13.73 15.84 17.12
CA ARG A 323 12.84 16.66 17.95
C ARG A 323 12.70 16.12 19.36
N THR A 324 12.62 17.05 20.32
CA THR A 324 12.40 16.73 21.74
C THR A 324 10.92 16.72 22.08
N GLY A 325 10.47 15.80 22.92
CA GLY A 325 9.17 15.94 23.60
C GLY A 325 8.11 14.86 23.34
N GLY A 326 8.46 13.73 22.71
CA GLY A 326 7.54 12.60 22.56
C GLY A 326 7.22 11.88 23.90
N PRO A 327 6.08 11.19 24.02
CA PRO A 327 5.77 10.35 25.18
C PRO A 327 6.88 9.35 25.47
N GLY A 328 7.34 9.26 26.73
CA GLY A 328 8.41 8.34 27.13
C GLY A 328 9.84 8.76 26.75
N SER A 329 10.01 9.87 26.00
CA SER A 329 11.33 10.37 25.53
C SER A 329 12.29 10.79 26.65
N LEU A 330 11.75 11.10 27.84
CA LEU A 330 12.49 11.70 28.97
C LEU A 330 13.29 12.97 28.59
N GLY A 331 12.82 13.71 27.58
CA GLY A 331 13.49 14.92 27.07
C GLY A 331 14.62 14.63 26.06
N GLY A 332 14.80 13.39 25.63
CA GLY A 332 15.64 13.06 24.47
C GLY A 332 15.07 13.62 23.17
N ALA A 333 15.96 13.85 22.21
CA ALA A 333 15.60 14.19 20.84
C ALA A 333 15.65 12.93 19.96
N PHE A 334 14.67 12.77 19.08
CA PHE A 334 14.57 11.62 18.18
C PHE A 334 14.24 12.08 16.76
N ASP A 335 14.84 11.43 15.78
CA ASP A 335 14.51 11.50 14.36
C ASP A 335 13.58 10.32 13.97
N LEU A 336 13.33 10.12 12.67
CA LEU A 336 12.44 9.07 12.15
C LEU A 336 11.02 9.20 12.69
N GLU A 337 10.49 10.41 12.56
CA GLU A 337 9.11 10.77 12.89
C GLU A 337 8.44 11.38 11.64
N ILE A 338 7.21 10.97 11.35
CA ILE A 338 6.38 11.51 10.26
C ILE A 338 5.66 12.74 10.80
N PHE A 339 5.79 13.86 10.09
CA PHE A 339 5.22 15.15 10.51
C PHE A 339 3.98 15.49 9.73
N ASP A 340 3.19 16.35 10.35
CA ASP A 340 2.08 17.03 9.73
C ASP A 340 2.39 18.49 9.44
N ALA A 341 1.57 19.12 8.60
CA ALA A 341 1.68 20.54 8.23
C ALA A 341 1.45 21.47 9.43
N ASP A 342 0.83 20.98 10.50
CA ASP A 342 0.67 21.71 11.77
C ASP A 342 1.94 21.70 12.66
N GLY A 343 3.01 21.03 12.21
CA GLY A 343 4.31 20.95 12.87
C GLY A 343 4.43 19.87 13.96
N ARG A 344 3.37 19.10 14.22
CA ARG A 344 3.38 17.97 15.17
C ARG A 344 3.67 16.65 14.45
N THR A 345 4.20 15.68 15.20
CA THR A 345 4.27 14.28 14.74
C THR A 345 2.86 13.76 14.51
N THR A 346 2.64 13.01 13.43
CA THR A 346 1.36 12.36 13.16
C THR A 346 1.04 11.31 14.22
N TYR A 347 -0.24 10.95 14.37
CA TYR A 347 -0.69 10.13 15.49
C TYR A 347 0.00 8.76 15.57
N HIS A 348 0.21 8.10 14.42
CA HIS A 348 0.96 6.86 14.29
C HIS A 348 2.32 7.04 13.60
N GLY A 349 2.88 8.24 13.66
CA GLY A 349 4.05 8.69 12.88
C GLY A 349 5.42 8.30 13.39
N TYR A 350 5.56 7.22 14.17
CA TYR A 350 6.83 6.86 14.80
C TYR A 350 7.51 5.71 14.03
N LEU A 351 8.74 5.95 13.58
CA LEU A 351 9.58 4.98 12.86
C LEU A 351 10.93 4.73 13.55
N ASN A 352 11.29 5.54 14.55
CA ASN A 352 12.53 5.41 15.30
C ASN A 352 12.63 4.06 16.03
N GLU A 353 13.81 3.43 16.04
CA GLU A 353 14.00 2.11 16.65
C GLU A 353 13.88 2.11 18.19
N ASN A 354 13.81 3.28 18.84
CA ASN A 354 13.49 3.39 20.26
C ASN A 354 11.98 3.50 20.54
N ALA A 355 11.16 3.68 19.51
CA ALA A 355 9.72 3.77 19.65
C ALA A 355 9.10 2.37 19.63
N PHE A 356 7.97 2.24 20.33
CA PHE A 356 7.05 1.14 20.16
C PHE A 356 5.64 1.72 20.25
N ASP A 357 4.89 1.60 19.16
CA ASP A 357 3.69 2.38 18.92
C ASP A 357 3.92 3.90 19.04
N ARG A 358 3.29 4.59 20.01
CA ARG A 358 3.40 6.05 20.20
C ARG A 358 4.35 6.48 21.32
N TYR A 359 5.13 5.54 21.86
CA TYR A 359 5.96 5.76 23.04
C TYR A 359 7.42 5.43 22.78
N TYR A 360 8.30 6.30 23.27
CA TYR A 360 9.73 6.05 23.34
C TYR A 360 10.11 5.23 24.56
N PHE A 361 10.94 4.21 24.34
CA PHE A 361 11.53 3.35 25.36
C PHE A 361 13.05 3.54 25.45
N ALA A 362 13.56 4.73 25.14
CA ALA A 362 15.00 5.03 25.07
C ALA A 362 15.79 4.82 26.37
N TRP A 363 15.12 4.68 27.51
CA TRP A 363 15.71 4.35 28.81
C TRP A 363 15.87 2.84 29.03
N LEU A 364 15.33 2.01 28.12
CA LEU A 364 15.51 0.56 28.08
C LEU A 364 16.48 0.19 26.94
N PRO A 365 17.25 -0.90 27.08
CA PRO A 365 18.11 -1.40 26.02
C PRO A 365 17.31 -2.22 24.98
N ILE A 366 16.04 -1.88 24.75
CA ILE A 366 15.15 -2.58 23.83
C ILE A 366 15.01 -1.70 22.58
N LYS A 367 15.27 -2.28 21.42
CA LYS A 367 15.09 -1.61 20.13
C LYS A 367 14.10 -2.40 19.28
N ASP A 368 13.28 -1.71 18.53
CA ASP A 368 12.29 -2.31 17.65
C ASP A 368 12.89 -2.59 16.26
N GLY A 369 13.10 -3.87 15.96
CA GLY A 369 13.61 -4.34 14.68
C GLY A 369 12.61 -4.21 13.53
N MET A 370 11.30 -4.16 13.81
CA MET A 370 10.30 -3.88 12.78
C MET A 370 10.43 -2.44 12.31
N TYR A 371 10.49 -1.49 13.25
CA TYR A 371 10.66 -0.06 12.95
C TYR A 371 12.03 0.24 12.32
N SER A 372 13.08 -0.46 12.76
CA SER A 372 14.39 -0.39 12.11
C SER A 372 14.32 -0.83 10.64
N LEU A 373 13.61 -1.93 10.36
CA LEU A 373 13.45 -2.46 9.01
C LEU A 373 12.61 -1.55 8.12
N MET A 374 11.48 -1.04 8.62
CA MET A 374 10.65 -0.06 7.92
C MET A 374 11.43 1.20 7.60
N SER A 375 12.16 1.75 8.57
CA SER A 375 12.97 2.96 8.40
C SER A 375 14.06 2.76 7.36
N LEU A 376 14.75 1.62 7.37
CA LEU A 376 15.72 1.30 6.33
C LEU A 376 15.08 1.23 4.95
N GLY A 377 13.94 0.56 4.80
CA GLY A 377 13.25 0.44 3.52
C GLY A 377 12.75 1.78 2.99
N ILE A 378 12.08 2.55 3.83
CA ILE A 378 11.53 3.88 3.48
C ILE A 378 12.65 4.85 3.11
N VAL A 379 13.68 4.98 3.96
CA VAL A 379 14.77 5.93 3.69
C VAL A 379 15.59 5.46 2.50
N ALA A 380 15.77 4.15 2.27
CA ALA A 380 16.42 3.65 1.05
C ALA A 380 15.65 4.00 -0.22
N ALA A 381 14.33 3.81 -0.25
CA ALA A 381 13.49 4.17 -1.40
C ALA A 381 13.55 5.68 -1.70
N LEU A 382 13.44 6.52 -0.66
CA LEU A 382 13.54 7.99 -0.80
C LEU A 382 14.95 8.43 -1.22
N THR A 383 16.00 7.81 -0.70
CA THR A 383 17.40 8.08 -1.09
C THR A 383 17.64 7.69 -2.54
N TYR A 384 17.16 6.51 -2.95
CA TYR A 384 17.26 6.03 -4.32
C TYR A 384 16.53 6.96 -5.30
N CYS A 385 15.32 7.39 -4.95
CA CYS A 385 14.55 8.32 -5.78
C CYS A 385 15.20 9.70 -5.84
N SER A 386 15.57 10.28 -4.70
CA SER A 386 16.05 11.66 -4.64
C SER A 386 17.47 11.86 -5.17
N GLU A 387 18.30 10.80 -5.13
CA GLU A 387 19.74 10.89 -5.37
C GLU A 387 20.41 11.97 -4.49
N ASP A 388 19.84 12.27 -3.32
CA ASP A 388 20.35 13.29 -2.41
C ASP A 388 21.53 12.75 -1.58
N PRO A 389 22.76 13.27 -1.77
CA PRO A 389 23.93 12.80 -1.04
C PRO A 389 23.83 13.02 0.49
N VAL A 390 22.98 13.94 0.95
CA VAL A 390 22.75 14.13 2.39
C VAL A 390 21.91 13.00 2.97
N LEU A 391 20.91 12.52 2.22
CA LEU A 391 20.11 11.36 2.63
C LEU A 391 20.92 10.07 2.53
N GLU A 392 21.76 9.95 1.50
CA GLU A 392 22.69 8.83 1.39
C GLU A 392 23.64 8.74 2.59
N ASP A 393 24.23 9.87 2.99
CA ASP A 393 25.08 9.95 4.19
C ASP A 393 24.32 9.54 5.46
N TYR A 394 23.11 10.06 5.64
CA TYR A 394 22.25 9.70 6.77
C TYR A 394 21.90 8.21 6.79
N LEU A 395 21.52 7.65 5.64
CA LEU A 395 21.17 6.22 5.52
C LEU A 395 22.35 5.32 5.86
N TYR A 396 23.51 5.52 5.22
CA TYR A 396 24.63 4.59 5.38
C TYR A 396 25.48 4.89 6.62
N ASN A 397 25.81 6.15 6.87
CA ASN A 397 26.69 6.49 8.00
C ASN A 397 25.92 6.56 9.31
N THR A 398 24.74 7.19 9.34
CA THR A 398 23.98 7.34 10.59
C THR A 398 23.13 6.11 10.91
N LEU A 399 22.23 5.69 10.01
CA LEU A 399 21.28 4.61 10.31
C LEU A 399 21.95 3.23 10.33
N ILE A 400 22.83 2.95 9.36
CA ILE A 400 23.48 1.64 9.25
C ILE A 400 24.76 1.56 10.08
N ASP A 401 25.74 2.44 9.88
CA ASP A 401 27.04 2.30 10.53
C ASP A 401 27.02 2.68 12.02
N GLU A 402 26.41 3.82 12.37
CA GLU A 402 26.37 4.29 13.77
C GLU A 402 25.26 3.63 14.59
N ARG A 403 24.05 3.52 14.05
CA ARG A 403 22.87 3.00 14.77
C ARG A 403 22.63 1.51 14.56
N GLU A 404 23.30 0.88 13.60
CA GLU A 404 23.21 -0.55 13.31
C GLU A 404 21.75 -1.02 13.06
N LEU A 405 20.91 -0.20 12.41
CA LEU A 405 19.49 -0.55 12.18
C LEU A 405 19.33 -1.89 11.47
N ASP A 406 20.25 -2.24 10.57
CA ASP A 406 20.27 -3.51 9.85
C ASP A 406 20.49 -4.71 10.78
N ARG A 407 21.33 -4.54 11.81
CA ARG A 407 21.52 -5.54 12.86
C ARG A 407 20.38 -5.54 13.85
N ILE A 408 19.75 -4.41 14.15
CA ILE A 408 18.58 -4.37 15.02
C ILE A 408 17.43 -5.12 14.35
N ALA A 409 17.15 -4.85 13.07
CA ALA A 409 16.21 -5.61 12.26
C ALA A 409 16.52 -7.12 12.30
N MET A 410 17.78 -7.50 12.11
CA MET A 410 18.19 -8.90 12.13
C MET A 410 18.02 -9.59 13.50
N ASN A 411 18.08 -8.87 14.62
CA ASN A 411 18.18 -9.50 15.94
C ASN A 411 16.96 -9.26 16.85
N GLN A 412 16.10 -8.28 16.55
CA GLN A 412 15.09 -7.77 17.48
C GLN A 412 13.72 -7.53 16.82
N GLN A 413 13.17 -8.52 16.11
CA GLN A 413 11.81 -8.44 15.55
C GLN A 413 10.74 -8.52 16.65
N LEU A 414 10.43 -7.37 17.25
CA LEU A 414 9.40 -7.21 18.28
C LEU A 414 8.05 -6.92 17.62
N GLY A 415 6.97 -7.45 18.18
CA GLY A 415 5.61 -7.04 17.81
C GLY A 415 5.08 -7.51 16.46
N VAL A 416 5.92 -8.06 15.57
CA VAL A 416 5.52 -8.53 14.24
C VAL A 416 4.51 -9.68 14.32
N ASN A 417 4.84 -10.75 15.04
CA ASN A 417 3.95 -11.88 15.28
C ASN A 417 3.70 -12.01 16.79
N LEU A 418 2.44 -11.91 17.21
CA LEU A 418 1.98 -12.03 18.60
C LEU A 418 1.03 -13.23 18.77
N GLY A 419 1.09 -14.21 17.87
CA GLY A 419 0.24 -15.39 17.86
C GLY A 419 -1.19 -15.04 17.45
N LEU A 420 -2.15 -15.37 18.32
CA LEU A 420 -3.59 -15.19 18.03
C LEU A 420 -4.01 -13.72 17.94
N ILE A 421 -3.30 -12.83 18.62
CA ILE A 421 -3.62 -11.39 18.70
C ILE A 421 -2.72 -10.53 17.79
N THR A 422 -2.11 -11.15 16.79
CA THR A 422 -1.23 -10.47 15.83
C THR A 422 -1.98 -9.32 15.16
N ASN A 423 -1.33 -8.15 15.08
CA ASN A 423 -1.76 -7.09 14.19
C ASN A 423 -1.16 -7.39 12.81
N PHE A 424 -1.97 -7.82 11.85
CA PHE A 424 -1.44 -8.20 10.54
C PHE A 424 -0.87 -7.01 9.77
N SER A 425 -1.32 -5.77 10.02
CA SER A 425 -0.65 -4.58 9.47
C SER A 425 0.83 -4.50 9.86
N ALA A 426 1.21 -4.97 11.06
CA ALA A 426 2.61 -5.00 11.50
C ALA A 426 3.45 -5.99 10.69
N VAL A 427 2.91 -7.18 10.41
CA VAL A 427 3.56 -8.19 9.56
C VAL A 427 3.81 -7.64 8.16
N ASN A 428 2.80 -6.99 7.61
CA ASN A 428 2.87 -6.45 6.28
C ASN A 428 3.85 -5.27 6.16
N MET A 429 3.78 -4.30 7.08
CA MET A 429 4.75 -3.20 7.10
C MET A 429 6.19 -3.71 7.25
N ALA A 430 6.40 -4.78 8.03
CA ALA A 430 7.72 -5.40 8.15
C ALA A 430 8.20 -6.00 6.81
N LEU A 431 7.32 -6.72 6.10
CA LEU A 431 7.65 -7.33 4.82
C LEU A 431 7.83 -6.31 3.69
N GLU A 432 7.05 -5.25 3.65
CA GLU A 432 7.26 -4.14 2.71
C GLU A 432 8.53 -3.36 3.04
N GLY A 433 8.81 -3.12 4.33
CA GLY A 433 10.09 -2.56 4.75
C GLY A 433 11.26 -3.43 4.28
N ALA A 434 11.09 -4.76 4.33
CA ALA A 434 12.05 -5.70 3.78
C ALA A 434 12.15 -5.62 2.25
N LEU A 435 11.03 -5.52 1.53
CA LEU A 435 10.99 -5.37 0.06
C LEU A 435 11.78 -4.14 -0.34
N LEU A 436 11.42 -2.97 0.20
CA LEU A 436 12.05 -1.69 -0.13
C LEU A 436 13.54 -1.68 0.23
N ALA A 437 13.91 -2.20 1.40
CA ALA A 437 15.32 -2.27 1.81
C ALA A 437 16.12 -3.20 0.89
N GLN A 438 15.57 -4.34 0.48
CA GLN A 438 16.26 -5.25 -0.44
C GLN A 438 16.38 -4.66 -1.84
N ARG A 439 15.35 -3.96 -2.33
CA ARG A 439 15.36 -3.36 -3.66
C ARG A 439 16.31 -2.17 -3.74
N TYR A 440 16.27 -1.27 -2.74
CA TYR A 440 16.85 0.08 -2.85
C TYR A 440 18.10 0.35 -2.00
N LEU A 441 18.56 -0.58 -1.15
CA LEU A 441 19.91 -0.50 -0.59
C LEU A 441 20.96 -0.92 -1.62
N ASP A 442 21.93 -0.06 -1.89
CA ASP A 442 23.07 -0.35 -2.78
C ASP A 442 24.07 -1.31 -2.11
N ASN A 443 24.25 -1.22 -0.79
CA ASN A 443 25.24 -2.03 -0.08
C ASN A 443 24.83 -3.51 0.04
N PRO A 444 25.49 -4.45 -0.67
CA PRO A 444 25.11 -5.86 -0.67
C PRO A 444 25.28 -6.54 0.69
N HIS A 445 26.24 -6.09 1.53
CA HIS A 445 26.44 -6.66 2.86
C HIS A 445 25.32 -6.30 3.84
N VAL A 446 24.69 -5.13 3.66
CA VAL A 446 23.51 -4.73 4.42
C VAL A 446 22.32 -5.54 3.93
N ARG A 447 22.12 -5.63 2.60
CA ARG A 447 21.08 -6.47 2.00
C ARG A 447 21.14 -7.91 2.46
N ASP A 448 22.32 -8.52 2.61
CA ASP A 448 22.46 -9.89 3.12
C ASP A 448 21.85 -10.08 4.53
N LYS A 449 21.93 -9.07 5.41
CA LYS A 449 21.28 -9.12 6.73
C LYS A 449 19.77 -8.96 6.61
N ILE A 450 19.29 -8.12 5.68
CA ILE A 450 17.86 -7.98 5.42
C ILE A 450 17.32 -9.29 4.86
N ARG A 451 17.97 -9.90 3.86
CA ARG A 451 17.62 -11.24 3.34
C ARG A 451 17.55 -12.29 4.44
N TYR A 452 18.53 -12.31 5.34
CA TYR A 452 18.50 -13.19 6.51
C TYR A 452 17.27 -12.91 7.40
N THR A 453 16.93 -11.65 7.62
CA THR A 453 15.78 -11.22 8.43
C THR A 453 14.47 -11.66 7.77
N THR A 454 14.29 -11.37 6.49
CA THR A 454 13.15 -11.79 5.67
C THR A 454 12.94 -13.29 5.81
N ARG A 455 13.99 -14.08 5.59
CA ARG A 455 13.91 -15.54 5.67
C ARG A 455 13.59 -16.05 7.09
N ASN A 456 14.39 -15.64 8.08
CA ASN A 456 14.47 -16.34 9.37
C ASN A 456 13.63 -15.70 10.48
N HIS A 457 13.11 -14.49 10.26
CA HIS A 457 12.33 -13.76 11.25
C HIS A 457 10.96 -13.32 10.76
N LEU A 458 10.80 -13.11 9.45
CA LEU A 458 9.52 -12.71 8.88
C LEU A 458 8.79 -13.85 8.20
N TYR A 459 9.42 -14.60 7.29
CA TYR A 459 8.70 -15.44 6.34
C TYR A 459 8.46 -16.89 6.80
N PHE A 460 9.52 -17.61 7.18
CA PHE A 460 9.42 -19.03 7.51
C PHE A 460 8.97 -19.31 8.95
N ASN A 461 8.30 -20.45 9.14
CA ASN A 461 8.08 -21.05 10.46
C ASN A 461 9.37 -21.68 11.02
N GLY A 462 10.24 -20.84 11.57
CA GLY A 462 11.45 -21.28 12.27
C GLY A 462 11.14 -21.98 13.61
N PRO A 463 11.99 -22.91 14.08
CA PRO A 463 11.76 -23.66 15.34
C PRO A 463 11.69 -22.78 16.60
N PHE A 464 12.05 -21.51 16.49
CA PHE A 464 12.02 -20.53 17.56
C PHE A 464 11.02 -19.39 17.31
N LEU A 465 10.35 -19.40 16.15
CA LEU A 465 9.30 -18.45 15.84
C LEU A 465 7.96 -18.97 16.34
N LEU A 466 7.03 -18.04 16.55
CA LEU A 466 5.64 -18.39 16.80
C LEU A 466 5.07 -19.05 15.53
N GLN A 467 4.09 -19.93 15.71
CA GLN A 467 3.24 -20.38 14.59
C GLN A 467 2.58 -19.16 13.92
N ARG A 468 1.98 -19.32 12.74
CA ARG A 468 1.34 -18.24 11.99
C ARG A 468 2.34 -17.36 11.29
N GLN A 469 3.09 -17.91 10.33
CA GLN A 469 4.08 -17.16 9.56
C GLN A 469 3.61 -16.90 8.12
N PRO A 470 4.02 -15.78 7.49
CA PRO A 470 3.71 -15.39 6.11
C PRO A 470 3.70 -16.50 5.06
N GLU A 471 4.60 -17.49 5.15
CA GLU A 471 4.61 -18.66 4.25
C GLU A 471 3.24 -19.37 4.16
N GLU A 472 2.43 -19.34 5.23
CA GLU A 472 1.11 -19.99 5.25
C GLU A 472 -0.06 -19.03 4.97
N TYR A 473 0.20 -17.73 4.77
CA TYR A 473 -0.85 -16.72 4.68
C TYR A 473 -1.54 -16.68 3.32
N SER A 474 -1.06 -17.42 2.30
CA SER A 474 -1.58 -17.33 0.93
C SER A 474 -1.65 -15.86 0.48
N TYR A 475 -0.48 -15.22 0.43
CA TYR A 475 -0.36 -13.82 0.02
C TYR A 475 0.83 -13.66 -0.93
N SER A 476 0.52 -13.52 -2.23
CA SER A 476 1.51 -13.58 -3.31
C SER A 476 2.67 -12.60 -3.14
N LEU A 477 2.41 -11.38 -2.67
CA LEU A 477 3.47 -10.39 -2.44
C LEU A 477 4.51 -10.92 -1.44
N PHE A 478 4.09 -11.60 -0.37
CA PHE A 478 5.00 -12.13 0.65
C PHE A 478 5.88 -13.24 0.10
N ASP A 479 5.29 -14.12 -0.70
CA ASP A 479 6.01 -15.18 -1.40
C ASP A 479 7.05 -14.60 -2.37
N PHE A 480 6.68 -13.57 -3.14
CA PHE A 480 7.59 -12.91 -4.08
C PHE A 480 8.66 -12.07 -3.39
N VAL A 481 8.37 -11.40 -2.27
CA VAL A 481 9.38 -10.72 -1.45
C VAL A 481 10.42 -11.70 -0.95
N TYR A 482 10.01 -12.88 -0.49
CA TYR A 482 10.94 -13.92 -0.07
C TYR A 482 11.72 -14.52 -1.25
N ALA A 483 11.06 -14.77 -2.39
CA ALA A 483 11.74 -15.27 -3.60
C ALA A 483 12.79 -14.28 -4.12
N THR A 484 12.48 -12.98 -4.15
CA THR A 484 13.43 -11.90 -4.46
C THR A 484 14.56 -11.84 -3.44
N ALA A 485 14.25 -12.02 -2.15
CA ALA A 485 15.27 -12.10 -1.11
C ALA A 485 16.26 -13.22 -1.38
N GLU A 486 15.77 -14.40 -1.74
CA GLU A 486 16.65 -15.52 -2.03
C GLU A 486 17.44 -15.28 -3.31
N SER A 487 16.84 -14.76 -4.39
CA SER A 487 17.54 -14.48 -5.65
C SER A 487 18.58 -13.34 -5.54
N GLY A 488 18.37 -12.40 -4.60
CA GLY A 488 19.20 -11.23 -4.37
C GLY A 488 19.04 -10.12 -5.42
N ALA A 489 17.97 -10.15 -6.21
CA ALA A 489 17.65 -9.07 -7.16
C ALA A 489 17.42 -7.72 -6.45
N SER A 490 17.80 -6.63 -7.13
CA SER A 490 17.70 -5.27 -6.59
C SER A 490 17.61 -4.24 -7.72
N ALA A 491 17.33 -2.98 -7.41
CA ALA A 491 17.36 -1.90 -8.40
C ALA A 491 18.77 -1.62 -8.97
N TYR A 492 19.82 -2.18 -8.35
CA TYR A 492 21.22 -2.00 -8.74
C TYR A 492 21.82 -3.21 -9.47
N GLY A 493 21.04 -4.26 -9.70
CA GLY A 493 21.53 -5.45 -10.39
C GLY A 493 20.54 -6.60 -10.39
N SER A 494 20.72 -7.47 -11.37
CA SER A 494 19.91 -8.66 -11.62
C SER A 494 20.02 -9.70 -10.50
N MET A 495 19.19 -10.73 -10.58
CA MET A 495 19.30 -11.92 -9.74
C MET A 495 20.73 -12.48 -9.71
N ILE A 496 21.30 -12.65 -8.50
CA ILE A 496 22.63 -13.23 -8.31
C ILE A 496 22.59 -14.77 -8.21
N GLN A 497 21.40 -15.33 -7.98
CA GLN A 497 21.10 -16.76 -7.98
C GLN A 497 19.63 -16.99 -8.32
N ALA A 498 19.26 -18.23 -8.61
CA ALA A 498 17.86 -18.57 -8.86
C ALA A 498 16.97 -18.25 -7.63
N PRO A 499 15.72 -17.80 -7.84
CA PRO A 499 14.77 -17.58 -6.77
C PRO A 499 14.33 -18.90 -6.12
N ASP A 500 13.69 -18.80 -4.96
CA ASP A 500 13.02 -19.94 -4.34
C ASP A 500 11.76 -20.30 -5.13
N LEU A 501 11.84 -21.38 -5.92
CA LEU A 501 10.76 -21.79 -6.82
C LEU A 501 9.50 -22.23 -6.07
N ASP A 502 9.63 -22.82 -4.87
CA ASP A 502 8.46 -23.21 -4.09
C ASP A 502 7.67 -21.98 -3.63
N ALA A 503 8.37 -20.89 -3.29
CA ALA A 503 7.73 -19.60 -3.01
C ALA A 503 7.09 -18.99 -4.25
N VAL A 504 7.78 -18.98 -5.39
CA VAL A 504 7.19 -18.50 -6.66
C VAL A 504 5.91 -19.29 -7.00
N ASP A 505 5.95 -20.62 -6.92
CA ASP A 505 4.80 -21.49 -7.18
C ASP A 505 3.62 -21.21 -6.24
N ARG A 506 3.87 -20.98 -4.94
CA ARG A 506 2.82 -20.58 -3.97
C ARG A 506 2.24 -19.21 -4.29
N GLY A 507 3.09 -18.25 -4.65
CA GLY A 507 2.67 -16.92 -5.04
C GLY A 507 1.76 -16.95 -6.25
N VAL A 508 2.13 -17.72 -7.29
CA VAL A 508 1.31 -17.95 -8.49
C VAL A 508 -0.01 -18.64 -8.15
N ALA A 509 0.02 -19.71 -7.36
CA ALA A 509 -1.20 -20.41 -6.93
C ALA A 509 -2.16 -19.47 -6.19
N THR A 510 -1.62 -18.60 -5.33
CA THR A 510 -2.40 -17.58 -4.62
C THR A 510 -3.00 -16.55 -5.59
N LEU A 511 -2.25 -16.08 -6.59
CA LEU A 511 -2.79 -15.14 -7.60
C LEU A 511 -3.98 -15.75 -8.35
N TYR A 512 -3.91 -17.03 -8.71
CA TYR A 512 -5.04 -17.74 -9.31
C TYR A 512 -6.25 -17.81 -8.38
N ALA A 513 -6.02 -18.01 -7.09
CA ALA A 513 -7.06 -18.13 -6.07
C ALA A 513 -7.74 -16.80 -5.70
N PHE A 514 -7.21 -15.64 -6.12
CA PHE A 514 -7.98 -14.38 -6.00
C PHE A 514 -9.32 -14.50 -6.73
N HIS A 515 -10.35 -13.83 -6.24
CA HIS A 515 -11.63 -13.75 -6.96
C HIS A 515 -11.43 -13.04 -8.31
N GLU A 516 -12.26 -13.37 -9.29
CA GLU A 516 -12.23 -12.72 -10.60
C GLU A 516 -12.84 -11.30 -10.55
N PRO A 517 -12.34 -10.34 -11.34
CA PRO A 517 -13.03 -9.07 -11.58
C PRO A 517 -14.44 -9.29 -12.20
N PRO A 518 -15.46 -8.47 -11.90
CA PRO A 518 -15.39 -7.35 -11.00
C PRO A 518 -15.25 -7.81 -9.54
N TYR A 519 -14.28 -7.23 -8.83
CA TYR A 519 -13.92 -7.60 -7.47
C TYR A 519 -14.79 -6.87 -6.46
N TRP A 520 -15.99 -7.39 -6.23
CA TRP A 520 -16.97 -6.82 -5.30
C TRP A 520 -16.68 -7.18 -3.86
N ASP A 521 -16.90 -6.24 -2.94
CA ASP A 521 -16.80 -6.44 -1.49
C ASP A 521 -17.98 -7.24 -0.92
N THR A 522 -18.16 -8.47 -1.38
CA THR A 522 -19.24 -9.35 -0.94
C THR A 522 -18.95 -9.98 0.41
N SER A 523 -19.94 -10.01 1.30
CA SER A 523 -19.85 -10.75 2.56
C SER A 523 -19.67 -12.25 2.30
N ILE A 524 -18.70 -12.85 2.99
CA ILE A 524 -18.43 -14.28 3.00
C ILE A 524 -18.55 -14.78 4.43
N ILE A 525 -19.40 -15.79 4.64
CA ILE A 525 -19.63 -16.42 5.94
C ILE A 525 -19.32 -17.91 5.79
N ASN A 526 -18.06 -18.29 6.03
CA ASN A 526 -17.66 -19.68 5.97
C ASN A 526 -18.17 -20.49 7.17
N CYS A 527 -18.20 -19.88 8.37
CA CYS A 527 -18.51 -20.59 9.60
C CYS A 527 -19.78 -20.03 10.26
N ASP A 528 -20.80 -20.88 10.42
CA ASP A 528 -22.03 -20.50 11.12
C ASP A 528 -21.91 -20.62 12.66
N GLU A 529 -22.94 -20.18 13.39
CA GLU A 529 -22.95 -20.20 14.87
C GLU A 529 -22.86 -21.61 15.46
N ASP A 530 -23.42 -22.62 14.79
CA ASP A 530 -23.37 -24.01 15.25
C ASP A 530 -21.95 -24.58 15.08
N GLU A 531 -21.27 -24.24 13.97
CA GLU A 531 -19.88 -24.59 13.69
C GLU A 531 -18.90 -23.88 14.64
N ILE A 532 -19.12 -22.58 14.89
CA ILE A 532 -18.35 -21.81 15.86
C ILE A 532 -18.47 -22.45 17.25
N ALA A 533 -19.68 -22.81 17.68
CA ALA A 533 -19.92 -23.49 18.95
C ALA A 533 -19.31 -24.91 19.00
N ALA A 534 -19.25 -25.61 17.87
CA ALA A 534 -18.64 -26.92 17.75
C ALA A 534 -17.10 -26.88 17.73
N GLY A 535 -16.50 -25.73 17.42
CA GLY A 535 -15.05 -25.57 17.28
C GLY A 535 -14.49 -26.15 15.98
N THR A 536 -15.33 -26.40 14.99
CA THR A 536 -14.97 -26.97 13.68
C THR A 536 -15.93 -26.43 12.63
N CYS A 537 -15.41 -26.10 11.46
CA CYS A 537 -16.14 -25.46 10.38
C CYS A 537 -15.73 -26.06 9.04
N THR A 538 -16.70 -26.25 8.14
CA THR A 538 -16.44 -26.66 6.76
C THR A 538 -16.57 -25.43 5.86
N LEU A 539 -15.44 -24.93 5.37
CA LEU A 539 -15.40 -23.77 4.48
C LEU A 539 -16.18 -24.03 3.19
N GLU A 540 -16.49 -22.97 2.44
CA GLU A 540 -17.27 -23.06 1.19
C GLU A 540 -16.60 -23.96 0.12
N ASN A 541 -15.27 -24.07 0.13
CA ASN A 541 -14.51 -24.95 -0.76
C ASN A 541 -14.50 -26.43 -0.29
N GLY A 542 -15.09 -26.73 0.87
CA GLY A 542 -15.16 -28.06 1.47
C GLY A 542 -14.01 -28.41 2.42
N ASP A 543 -13.03 -27.52 2.61
CA ASP A 543 -11.96 -27.72 3.59
C ASP A 543 -12.50 -27.63 5.02
N VAL A 544 -11.94 -28.44 5.91
CA VAL A 544 -12.34 -28.46 7.33
C VAL A 544 -11.27 -27.77 8.16
N VAL A 545 -11.67 -26.72 8.87
CA VAL A 545 -10.81 -25.92 9.75
C VAL A 545 -11.24 -26.02 11.21
N THR A 546 -10.28 -25.84 12.12
CA THR A 546 -10.52 -25.77 13.56
C THR A 546 -10.87 -24.34 13.95
N VAL A 547 -12.09 -24.10 14.43
CA VAL A 547 -12.50 -22.77 14.90
C VAL A 547 -12.01 -22.57 16.33
N LEU A 548 -11.24 -21.51 16.57
CA LEU A 548 -10.74 -21.17 17.91
C LEU A 548 -11.71 -20.26 18.67
N GLY A 549 -12.69 -19.67 17.99
CA GLY A 549 -13.65 -18.70 18.51
C GLY A 549 -13.14 -17.27 18.45
N TYR A 550 -13.87 -16.37 19.09
CA TYR A 550 -13.55 -14.94 19.27
C TYR A 550 -12.35 -14.79 20.21
N LYS A 551 -11.15 -14.99 19.66
CA LYS A 551 -9.86 -14.99 20.38
C LYS A 551 -8.78 -14.21 19.64
N GLY A 552 -9.11 -13.68 18.47
CA GLY A 552 -8.21 -12.84 17.71
C GLY A 552 -8.00 -11.49 18.37
N ARG A 553 -7.24 -10.65 17.68
CA ARG A 553 -7.16 -9.22 18.03
C ARG A 553 -8.58 -8.64 17.97
N ASN A 554 -8.92 -7.71 18.86
CA ASN A 554 -10.25 -7.09 18.92
C ASN A 554 -11.42 -8.10 18.99
N ASP A 555 -11.20 -9.24 19.66
CA ASP A 555 -12.15 -10.35 19.75
C ASP A 555 -12.52 -10.99 18.40
N ASP A 556 -11.71 -10.84 17.34
CA ASP A 556 -11.98 -11.47 16.04
C ASP A 556 -12.22 -12.98 16.15
N LEU A 557 -13.20 -13.47 15.38
CA LEU A 557 -13.38 -14.89 15.13
C LEU A 557 -12.19 -15.41 14.30
N ILE A 558 -11.46 -16.39 14.83
CA ILE A 558 -10.30 -16.95 14.12
C ILE A 558 -10.31 -18.47 14.10
N CYS A 559 -9.76 -19.01 13.01
CA CYS A 559 -9.44 -20.42 12.85
C CYS A 559 -7.98 -20.71 13.24
N LYS A 560 -7.68 -21.99 13.46
CA LYS A 560 -6.33 -22.46 13.75
C LYS A 560 -5.46 -22.43 12.49
N GLU A 561 -5.99 -22.95 11.40
CA GLU A 561 -5.43 -22.96 10.06
C GLU A 561 -5.72 -21.62 9.34
N PRO A 562 -4.84 -21.17 8.43
CA PRO A 562 -5.14 -20.04 7.56
C PRO A 562 -6.31 -20.38 6.63
N ILE A 563 -7.11 -19.37 6.29
CA ILE A 563 -8.22 -19.48 5.35
C ILE A 563 -7.66 -19.41 3.93
N PRO A 564 -7.92 -20.40 3.06
CA PRO A 564 -7.49 -20.37 1.66
C PRO A 564 -7.99 -19.12 0.93
N GLN A 565 -7.19 -18.58 0.02
CA GLN A 565 -7.48 -17.30 -0.63
C GLN A 565 -8.79 -17.33 -1.43
N GLU A 566 -9.16 -18.47 -2.01
CA GLU A 566 -10.37 -18.65 -2.83
C GLU A 566 -11.69 -18.58 -2.06
N VAL A 567 -11.64 -18.73 -0.73
CA VAL A 567 -12.81 -18.61 0.17
C VAL A 567 -12.58 -17.58 1.28
N ARG A 568 -11.49 -16.82 1.17
CA ARG A 568 -11.19 -15.76 2.14
C ARG A 568 -12.17 -14.62 1.96
N PRO A 569 -12.68 -14.02 3.07
CA PRO A 569 -13.41 -12.77 3.01
C PRO A 569 -12.70 -11.73 2.14
N VAL A 570 -13.47 -11.10 1.26
CA VAL A 570 -12.97 -10.05 0.38
C VAL A 570 -12.47 -8.86 1.22
N SER A 571 -11.47 -8.15 0.71
CA SER A 571 -10.87 -7.00 1.37
C SER A 571 -10.39 -6.00 0.33
N ASN A 572 -10.52 -4.71 0.62
CA ASN A 572 -9.95 -3.66 -0.23
C ASN A 572 -8.42 -3.69 -0.24
N TYR A 573 -7.82 -4.21 0.83
CA TYR A 573 -6.41 -4.56 0.90
C TYR A 573 -6.14 -5.64 1.96
N HIS A 574 -5.81 -6.85 1.53
CA HIS A 574 -5.55 -8.02 2.39
C HIS A 574 -4.43 -7.82 3.39
N TRP A 575 -3.59 -6.80 3.19
CA TRP A 575 -2.60 -6.31 4.14
C TRP A 575 -3.13 -6.09 5.57
N ARG A 576 -4.37 -5.63 5.74
CA ARG A 576 -4.95 -5.38 7.07
C ARG A 576 -5.78 -6.56 7.56
N SER A 577 -6.06 -7.49 6.67
CA SER A 577 -6.93 -8.63 6.93
C SER A 577 -6.18 -9.71 7.71
N ASN A 578 -6.91 -10.33 8.64
CA ASN A 578 -6.44 -11.48 9.36
C ASN A 578 -6.64 -12.74 8.48
N PRO A 579 -5.58 -13.40 7.98
CA PRO A 579 -5.70 -14.56 7.09
C PRO A 579 -6.28 -15.79 7.80
N TYR A 580 -6.61 -15.70 9.09
CA TYR A 580 -7.28 -16.74 9.86
C TYR A 580 -8.75 -16.43 10.14
N CYS A 581 -9.27 -15.29 9.69
CA CYS A 581 -10.66 -14.91 9.90
C CYS A 581 -11.55 -15.59 8.84
N PRO A 582 -12.43 -16.53 9.22
CA PRO A 582 -13.26 -17.25 8.26
C PRO A 582 -14.44 -16.44 7.73
N ASN A 583 -14.85 -15.38 8.43
CA ASN A 583 -16.05 -14.61 8.11
C ASN A 583 -15.68 -13.14 7.94
N GLY A 584 -16.31 -12.43 7.01
CA GLY A 584 -16.07 -11.00 6.78
C GLY A 584 -16.63 -10.50 5.46
N GLY A 585 -15.96 -9.51 4.87
CA GLY A 585 -16.40 -8.78 3.68
C GLY A 585 -17.45 -7.73 4.00
N GLY A 586 -17.92 -7.02 2.97
CA GLY A 586 -18.87 -5.93 3.12
C GLY A 586 -20.24 -6.18 2.50
N SER A 587 -20.88 -5.07 2.12
CA SER A 587 -22.26 -5.04 1.64
C SER A 587 -22.44 -5.51 0.19
N GLY A 588 -21.35 -5.70 -0.56
CA GLY A 588 -21.34 -5.94 -1.99
C GLY A 588 -21.46 -4.67 -2.86
N ASN A 589 -21.67 -3.50 -2.24
CA ASN A 589 -21.74 -2.21 -2.95
C ASN A 589 -20.38 -1.74 -3.47
N ALA A 590 -19.30 -1.98 -2.73
CA ALA A 590 -17.98 -1.50 -3.11
C ALA A 590 -17.36 -2.40 -4.19
N LEU A 591 -16.86 -1.77 -5.26
CA LEU A 591 -15.96 -2.33 -6.24
C LEU A 591 -14.53 -2.03 -5.81
N LEU A 592 -13.78 -3.06 -5.45
CA LEU A 592 -12.47 -2.93 -4.83
C LEU A 592 -11.36 -3.02 -5.87
N PRO A 593 -10.30 -2.22 -5.76
CA PRO A 593 -9.30 -2.06 -6.82
C PRO A 593 -8.43 -3.31 -7.09
N GLY A 594 -8.47 -4.32 -6.21
CA GLY A 594 -7.64 -5.52 -6.35
C GLY A 594 -6.14 -5.23 -6.27
N VAL A 595 -5.75 -4.17 -5.55
CA VAL A 595 -4.36 -3.68 -5.55
C VAL A 595 -3.35 -4.69 -5.03
N ASP A 596 -3.74 -5.58 -4.11
CA ASP A 596 -2.90 -6.72 -3.66
C ASP A 596 -2.46 -7.63 -4.81
N PHE A 597 -3.41 -7.93 -5.72
CA PHE A 597 -3.15 -8.77 -6.88
C PHE A 597 -2.23 -8.02 -7.84
N ARG A 598 -2.60 -6.78 -8.19
CA ARG A 598 -1.87 -5.96 -9.17
C ARG A 598 -0.41 -5.73 -8.74
N TYR A 599 -0.22 -5.31 -7.50
CA TYR A 599 1.11 -5.01 -6.97
C TYR A 599 1.99 -6.26 -6.96
N ALA A 600 1.48 -7.39 -6.47
CA ALA A 600 2.23 -8.64 -6.47
C ALA A 600 2.56 -9.15 -7.88
N TYR A 601 1.58 -9.13 -8.80
CA TYR A 601 1.76 -9.61 -10.17
C TYR A 601 2.79 -8.78 -10.94
N TRP A 602 2.60 -7.45 -10.98
CA TRP A 602 3.48 -6.57 -11.75
C TRP A 602 4.87 -6.46 -11.13
N TYR A 603 4.99 -6.47 -9.79
CA TYR A 603 6.30 -6.58 -9.13
C TYR A 603 7.05 -7.85 -9.54
N ALA A 604 6.38 -9.00 -9.56
CA ALA A 604 7.02 -10.27 -9.90
C ALA A 604 7.38 -10.41 -11.38
N ARG A 605 6.63 -9.74 -12.28
CA ARG A 605 6.99 -9.57 -13.70
C ARG A 605 8.14 -8.59 -13.90
N TRP A 606 8.27 -7.59 -13.04
CA TRP A 606 9.29 -6.55 -13.12
C TRP A 606 10.65 -6.98 -12.56
N VAL A 607 10.66 -7.67 -11.41
CA VAL A 607 11.89 -7.97 -10.68
C VAL A 607 12.74 -9.03 -11.40
N HIS A 608 13.91 -8.62 -11.93
CA HIS A 608 14.88 -9.46 -12.65
C HIS A 608 16.30 -9.31 -12.11
#